data_AF-A0A1H8XBT9-F1
#
_entry.id   AF-A0A1H8XBT9-F1
#
_cell.length_a   1.000
_cell.length_b   1.000
_cell.length_c   1.000
_cell.angle_alpha   90.00
_cell.angle_beta   90.00
_cell.angle_gamma   90.00
#
_symmetry.space_group_name_H-M   'P 1'
#
loop_
_entity.id
_entity.type
_entity.pdbx_description
1 polymer ?
#
loop_
_entity_poly.entity_id
_entity_poly.type
_entity_poly.pdbx_seq_one_letter_code
_entity_poly.pdbx_strand_id
1 'polypeptide(L)' 'MFDLTKQQQLIEKERSRLHELVIAKRGNLADPEVNELSAHLDRLIVAYERSKMEKNKRRQFQL' A
#
# COMPACT_ATOMS: atom_id res chain seq x y z
N MET A 1 14.81 -2.95 11.03
CA MET A 1 13.48 -2.67 11.60
C MET A 1 12.61 -2.12 10.48
N PHE A 2 11.52 -2.81 10.12
CA PHE A 2 10.55 -2.24 9.19
C PHE A 2 9.74 -1.17 9.92
N ASP A 3 9.83 0.06 9.43
CA ASP A 3 9.09 1.18 9.99
C ASP A 3 7.69 1.20 9.38
N LEU A 4 6.73 0.69 10.16
CA LEU A 4 5.32 0.65 9.76
C LEU A 4 4.79 2.04 9.40
N THR A 5 5.29 3.10 10.03
CA THR A 5 4.86 4.47 9.73
C THR A 5 5.30 4.88 8.33
N LYS A 6 6.53 4.53 7.92
CA LYS A 6 7.01 4.80 6.55
C LYS A 6 6.23 4.00 5.51
N GLN A 7 5.94 2.73 5.79
CA GLN A 7 5.14 1.90 4.89
C GLN A 7 3.72 2.47 4.74
N GLN A 8 3.11 2.94 5.83
CA GLN A 8 1.80 3.57 5.81
C GLN A 8 1.80 4.88 5.00
N GLN A 9 2.82 5.72 5.16
CA GLN A 9 2.97 6.95 4.36
C GLN A 9 3.12 6.66 2.86
N LEU A 10 3.87 5.62 2.50
CA LEU A 10 4.02 5.20 1.11
C LEU A 10 2.69 4.72 0.51
N ILE A 11 1.92 3.91 1.27
CA ILE A 11 0.59 3.48 0.86
C ILE A 11 -0.32 4.68 0.60
N GLU A 12 -0.33 5.68 1.48
CA GLU A 12 -1.18 6.86 1.33
C GLU A 12 -0.78 7.73 0.12
N LYS A 13 0.52 7.87 -0.11
CA LYS A 13 1.05 8.54 -1.29
C LYS A 13 0.59 7.85 -2.58
N GLU A 14 0.74 6.53 -2.66
CA GLU A 14 0.34 5.76 -3.85
C GLU A 14 -1.19 5.71 -4.02
N ARG A 15 -1.96 5.75 -2.92
CA ARG A 15 -3.43 5.93 -2.98
C ARG A 15 -3.83 7.24 -3.63
N SER A 16 -3.20 8.34 -3.21
CA SER A 16 -3.45 9.66 -3.78
C SER A 16 -3.09 9.69 -5.27
N ARG A 17 -1.92 9.13 -5.63
CA ARG A 17 -1.48 9.02 -7.02
C ARG A 17 -2.44 8.19 -7.88
N LEU A 18 -2.94 7.07 -7.36
CA LEU A 18 -3.92 6.24 -8.07
C LEU A 18 -5.24 6.99 -8.29
N HIS A 19 -5.70 7.73 -7.29
CA HIS A 19 -6.91 8.53 -7.40
C HIS A 19 -6.77 9.63 -8.48
N GLU A 20 -5.67 10.38 -8.46
CA GLU A 20 -5.35 11.38 -9.48
C GLU A 20 -5.27 10.77 -10.87
N LEU A 21 -4.65 9.60 -11.01
CA LEU A 21 -4.54 8.89 -12.28
C LEU A 21 -5.91 8.45 -12.80
N VAL A 22 -6.77 7.91 -11.95
CA VAL A 22 -8.14 7.53 -12.34
C VAL A 22 -8.93 8.75 -12.82
N ILE A 23 -8.81 9.90 -12.14
CA ILE A 23 -9.42 11.15 -12.59
C ILE A 23 -8.87 11.56 -13.95
N ALA A 24 -7.54 11.56 -14.12
CA ALA A 24 -6.87 11.94 -15.38
C ALA A 24 -7.28 11.02 -16.55
N LYS A 25 -7.46 9.72 -16.28
CA LYS A 25 -7.95 8.73 -17.25
C LYS A 25 -9.48 8.69 -17.37
N ARG A 26 -10.18 9.70 -16.83
CA ARG A 26 -11.65 9.85 -16.90
C ARG A 26 -12.42 8.64 -16.38
N GLY A 27 -11.90 8.00 -15.32
CA GLY A 27 -12.48 6.80 -14.75
C GLY A 27 -12.19 5.52 -15.52
N ASN A 28 -11.28 5.52 -16.50
CA ASN A 28 -10.89 4.30 -17.20
C ASN A 28 -10.04 3.38 -16.30
N LEU A 29 -10.71 2.49 -15.58
CA LEU A 29 -10.05 1.51 -14.70
C LEU A 29 -9.33 0.40 -15.47
N ALA A 30 -9.61 0.23 -16.77
CA ALA A 30 -8.91 -0.73 -17.62
C ALA A 30 -7.62 -0.16 -18.22
N ASP A 31 -7.33 1.12 -17.99
CA ASP A 31 -6.09 1.74 -18.43
C ASP A 31 -4.89 0.97 -17.85
N PRO A 32 -3.90 0.56 -18.67
CA PRO A 32 -2.76 -0.21 -18.20
C PRO A 32 -2.01 0.46 -17.05
N GLU A 33 -1.90 1.79 -17.06
CA GLU A 33 -1.20 2.54 -16.02
C GLU A 33 -1.97 2.52 -14.70
N VAL A 34 -3.30 2.59 -14.75
CA VAL A 34 -4.17 2.45 -13.57
C VAL A 34 -4.05 1.05 -12.99
N ASN A 35 -4.06 0.03 -13.83
CA ASN A 35 -3.92 -1.37 -13.41
C ASN A 35 -2.55 -1.65 -12.78
N GLU A 36 -1.47 -1.17 -13.40
CA GLU A 36 -0.12 -1.33 -12.87
C GLU A 36 0.05 -0.66 -11.51
N LEU A 37 -0.45 0.58 -11.38
CA LEU A 37 -0.39 1.34 -10.14
C LEU A 37 -1.27 0.72 -9.04
N SER A 38 -2.46 0.22 -9.39
CA SER A 38 -3.32 -0.52 -8.47
C SER A 38 -2.63 -1.79 -7.96
N ALA A 39 -2.04 -2.58 -8.86
CA ALA A 39 -1.32 -3.79 -8.48
C ALA A 39 -0.08 -3.48 -7.62
N HIS A 40 0.58 -2.35 -7.85
CA HIS A 40 1.67 -1.88 -7.00
C HIS A 40 1.18 -1.54 -5.59
N LEU A 41 0.08 -0.80 -5.48
CA LEU A 41 -0.54 -0.44 -4.21
C LEU A 41 -0.94 -1.68 -3.40
N ASP A 42 -1.54 -2.69 -4.04
CA ASP A 42 -1.91 -3.95 -3.38
C ASP A 42 -0.69 -4.67 -2.78
N ARG A 43 0.43 -4.71 -3.50
CA ARG A 43 1.68 -5.29 -2.99
C ARG A 43 2.19 -4.55 -1.75
N LEU A 44 2.10 -3.22 -1.73
CA LEU A 44 2.51 -2.42 -0.58
C LEU A 44 1.62 -2.69 0.64
N ILE A 45 0.30 -2.80 0.44
CA ILE A 45 -0.66 -3.11 1.51
C ILE A 45 -0.38 -4.49 2.11
N VAL A 46 -0.19 -5.50 1.27
CA VAL A 46 0.16 -6.86 1.73
C VAL A 46 1.46 -6.87 2.51
N ALA A 47 2.49 -6.15 2.03
CA ALA A 47 3.76 -6.05 2.74
C ALA A 47 3.60 -5.37 4.12
N TYR A 48 2.82 -4.29 4.19
CA TYR A 48 2.53 -3.59 5.45
C TYR A 48 1.80 -4.50 6.45
N GLU A 49 0.73 -5.18 6.03
CA GLU A 49 -0.03 -6.06 6.93
C GLU A 49 0.84 -7.22 7.43
N ARG A 50 1.70 -7.80 6.57
CA ARG A 50 2.67 -8.81 6.99
C ARG A 50 3.64 -8.27 8.05
N SER A 51 4.26 -7.12 7.81
CA SER A 51 5.18 -6.49 8.77
C SER A 51 4.50 -6.14 10.10
N LYS A 52 3.23 -5.72 10.06
CA LYS A 52 2.42 -5.42 11.24
C LYS A 52 2.11 -6.69 12.04
N MET A 53 1.76 -7.79 11.38
CA MET A 53 1.56 -9.10 12.02
C MET A 53 2.84 -9.60 12.69
N GLU A 54 4.00 -9.48 12.04
CA GLU A 54 5.29 -9.87 12.63
C GLU A 54 5.64 -9.06 13.87
N LYS A 55 5.42 -7.73 13.82
CA LYS A 55 5.65 -6.85 14.98
C LYS A 55 4.74 -7.22 16.15
N ASN A 56 3.47 -7.54 15.86
CA ASN A 56 2.51 -7.96 16.89
C ASN A 56 2.87 -9.32 17.50
N LYS A 57 3.32 -10.30 16.70
CA LYS A 57 3.82 -11.59 17.21
C LYS A 57 5.00 -11.37 18.17
N ARG A 58 6.01 -10.61 17.77
CA ARG A 58 7.18 -10.32 18.61
C ARG A 58 6.81 -9.66 19.94
N ARG A 59 5.79 -8.80 19.94
CA ARG A 59 5.29 -8.14 21.16
C ARG A 59 4.58 -9.11 22.12
N GLN A 60 3.94 -10.16 21.61
CA GLN A 60 3.28 -11.18 22.44
C GLN A 60 4.26 -12.19 23.06
N PHE A 61 5.42 -12.44 22.43
CA PHE A 61 6.48 -13.31 22.99
C PHE A 61 7.44 -12.58 23.95
N GLN A 62 7.19 -11.32 24.27
CA GLN A 62 7.97 -10.50 25.20
C GLN A 62 7.22 -10.20 26.51
N LEU A 63 6.06 -10.83 26.72
CA LEU A 63 5.25 -10.83 27.93
C LEU A 63 5.17 -12.25 28.48
#